data_AF-A0A258TNH7-F1
#
_entry.id   AF-A0A258TNH7-F1
#
_cell.length_a   1.000
_cell.length_b   1.000
_cell.length_c   1.000
_cell.angle_alpha   90.00
_cell.angle_beta   90.00
_cell.angle_gamma   90.00
#
_symmetry.space_group_name_H-M   'P 1'
#
loop_
_entity.id
_entity.type
_entity.pdbx_description
1 polymer ?
#
loop_
_entity_poly.entity_id
_entity_poly.type
_entity_poly.pdbx_seq_one_letter_code
_entity_poly.pdbx_strand_id
1 'polypeptide(L)'
;MLESLAFALVKTFISFMFEQHLEHMQSVRVEGAPGWYYQQTRNHICDSGFARGGLEAVEISKADARKQMVIRLNKALEIVVYENFRDKSDPTERALVERFKQDENLPVFVESAVIYENIEYKEKQSTAYARVCIPKERLQSYQEERVGKLKKAVTLHHRDRAFDALDSEISAQPK
;
A
#
# COMPACT_ATOMS: atom_id res chain seq x y z
N MET A 1 4.22 2.94 -23.64
CA MET A 1 3.59 3.89 -22.70
C MET A 1 3.14 3.23 -21.40
N LEU A 2 2.43 2.09 -21.43
CA LEU A 2 2.05 1.39 -20.18
C LEU A 2 3.24 0.91 -19.34
N GLU A 3 4.35 0.49 -19.96
CA GLU A 3 5.56 0.08 -19.23
C GLU A 3 6.14 1.22 -18.40
N SER A 4 6.33 2.38 -19.03
CA SER A 4 6.83 3.58 -18.38
C SER A 4 5.89 4.08 -17.30
N LEU A 5 4.57 3.95 -17.51
CA LEU A 5 3.57 4.32 -16.51
C LEU A 5 3.60 3.36 -15.31
N ALA A 6 3.66 2.05 -15.54
CA ALA A 6 3.77 1.05 -14.48
C ALA A 6 5.02 1.28 -13.61
N PHE A 7 6.16 1.52 -14.27
CA PHE A 7 7.40 1.87 -13.58
C PHE A 7 7.26 3.17 -12.78
N ALA A 8 6.66 4.22 -13.36
CA ALA A 8 6.45 5.50 -12.68
C ALA A 8 5.54 5.35 -11.45
N LEU A 9 4.46 4.57 -11.54
CA LEU A 9 3.53 4.32 -10.42
C LEU A 9 4.27 3.73 -9.22
N VAL A 10 5.04 2.66 -9.44
CA VAL A 10 5.81 2.01 -8.37
C VAL A 10 6.88 2.95 -7.82
N LYS A 11 7.67 3.58 -8.70
CA LYS A 11 8.75 4.46 -8.27
C LYS A 11 8.23 5.64 -7.43
N THR A 12 7.19 6.33 -7.90
CA THR A 12 6.59 7.45 -7.16
C THR A 12 6.02 6.99 -5.83
N PHE A 13 5.36 5.83 -5.77
CA PHE A 13 4.86 5.29 -4.51
C PHE A 13 5.97 4.96 -3.52
N ILE A 14 7.03 4.28 -3.96
CA ILE A 14 8.16 3.94 -3.10
C ILE A 14 8.90 5.21 -2.63
N SER A 15 9.13 6.19 -3.51
CA SER A 15 9.69 7.49 -3.11
C SER A 15 8.79 8.21 -2.11
N PHE A 16 7.47 8.26 -2.33
CA PHE A 16 6.54 8.89 -1.39
C PHE A 16 6.64 8.27 0.01
N MET A 17 6.67 6.94 0.10
CA MET A 17 6.72 6.22 1.38
C MET A 17 8.03 6.43 2.16
N PHE A 18 9.16 6.60 1.48
CA PHE A 18 10.48 6.62 2.12
C PHE A 18 11.17 8.00 2.12
N GLU A 19 10.74 8.94 1.28
CA GLU A 19 11.40 10.24 1.09
C GLU A 19 10.51 11.41 1.53
N GLN A 20 9.20 11.38 1.26
CA GLN A 20 8.29 12.51 1.54
C GLN A 20 7.53 12.41 2.87
N HIS A 21 7.31 11.21 3.43
CA HIS A 21 6.40 11.05 4.57
C HIS A 21 7.00 11.32 5.97
N LEU A 22 8.20 11.89 6.04
CA LEU A 22 8.83 12.27 7.31
C LEU A 22 8.21 13.51 7.96
N GLU A 23 7.35 14.27 7.27
CA GLU A 23 6.94 15.61 7.72
C GLU A 23 5.51 15.72 8.34
N HIS A 24 4.63 14.72 8.20
CA HIS A 24 3.19 14.91 8.50
C HIS A 24 2.59 14.09 9.64
N MET A 25 3.39 13.42 10.48
CA MET A 25 2.83 12.78 11.68
C MET A 25 2.59 13.81 12.80
N GLN A 26 1.48 14.54 12.72
CA GLN A 26 0.84 15.11 13.91
C GLN A 26 0.34 13.94 14.76
N SER A 27 1.18 13.41 15.65
CA SER A 27 0.75 12.39 16.60
C SER A 27 0.24 13.03 17.88
N VAL A 28 -0.98 12.66 18.27
CA VAL A 28 -1.40 12.75 19.67
C VAL A 28 -0.46 11.83 20.45
N ARG A 29 0.27 12.38 21.42
CA ARG A 29 1.19 11.59 22.25
C ARG A 29 0.39 10.63 23.13
N VAL A 30 0.52 9.34 22.86
CA VAL A 30 0.10 8.26 23.76
C VAL A 30 0.97 8.31 25.02
N GLU A 31 0.33 8.56 26.15
CA GLU A 31 0.97 8.59 27.46
C GLU A 31 1.64 7.24 27.75
N GLY A 32 2.89 7.28 28.22
CA GLY A 32 3.64 6.08 28.53
C GLY A 32 4.19 5.33 27.32
N ALA A 33 4.02 5.83 26.09
CA ALA A 33 4.61 5.21 24.91
C ALA A 33 6.15 5.10 25.04
N PRO A 34 6.75 3.96 24.68
CA PRO A 34 8.20 3.81 24.64
C PRO A 34 8.87 4.82 23.69
N GLY A 35 10.12 5.17 23.95
CA GLY A 35 10.87 6.14 23.13
C GLY A 35 11.00 5.73 21.66
N TRP A 36 10.98 4.42 21.38
CA TRP A 36 10.98 3.92 20.02
C TRP A 36 9.65 4.16 19.30
N TYR A 37 8.50 4.23 19.99
CA TYR A 37 7.14 4.11 19.41
C TYR A 37 6.85 4.99 18.19
N TYR A 38 7.33 6.24 18.17
CA TYR A 38 7.11 7.19 17.06
C TYR A 38 8.29 7.29 16.08
N GLN A 39 9.40 6.60 16.35
CA GLN A 39 10.60 6.73 15.53
C GLN A 39 10.44 5.98 14.21
N GLN A 40 10.67 6.64 13.08
CA GLN A 40 10.76 6.00 11.78
C GLN A 40 12.21 5.58 11.51
N THR A 41 12.39 4.57 10.66
CA THR A 41 13.71 4.15 10.19
C THR A 41 13.87 4.52 8.71
N ARG A 42 15.11 4.54 8.20
CA ARG A 42 15.39 4.94 6.80
C ARG A 42 15.04 3.86 5.78
N ASN A 43 15.20 2.59 6.16
CA ASN A 43 15.09 1.45 5.24
C ASN A 43 13.84 0.60 5.49
N HIS A 44 13.04 0.94 6.50
CA HIS A 44 11.76 0.31 6.76
C HIS A 44 10.70 1.38 6.97
N ILE A 45 9.50 1.11 6.47
CA ILE A 45 8.31 1.79 6.97
C ILE A 45 7.86 1.07 8.21
N CYS A 46 7.56 1.80 9.27
CA CYS A 46 7.13 1.22 10.53
C CYS A 46 5.85 1.88 10.99
N ASP A 47 4.93 1.07 11.50
CA ASP A 47 3.75 1.52 12.22
C ASP A 47 3.68 0.80 13.56
N SER A 48 3.08 1.50 14.51
CA SER A 48 3.00 1.06 15.90
C SER A 48 1.55 0.96 16.32
N GLY A 49 1.26 -0.03 17.16
CA GLY A 49 -0.05 -0.26 17.75
C GLY A 49 0.07 -0.36 19.26
N PHE A 50 -1.03 -0.10 19.96
CA PHE A 50 -1.07 -0.26 21.41
C PHE A 50 -2.42 -0.80 21.87
N ALA A 51 -2.43 -1.49 23.01
CA ALA A 51 -3.65 -1.98 23.62
C ALA A 51 -3.51 -2.00 25.14
N ARG A 52 -4.61 -1.70 25.84
CA ARG A 52 -4.70 -1.84 27.30
C ARG A 52 -5.30 -3.21 27.65
N GLY A 53 -4.90 -3.78 28.77
CA GLY A 53 -5.37 -5.09 29.23
C GLY A 53 -4.24 -5.92 29.83
N GLY A 54 -4.48 -7.23 29.98
CA GLY A 54 -3.49 -8.19 30.40
C GLY A 54 -2.52 -8.57 29.27
N LEU A 55 -1.96 -9.77 29.35
CA LEU A 55 -1.00 -10.26 28.36
C LEU A 55 -1.60 -10.41 26.95
N GLU A 56 -2.91 -10.60 26.84
CA GLU A 56 -3.65 -10.63 25.57
C GLU A 56 -3.52 -9.30 24.80
N ALA A 57 -3.27 -8.19 25.50
CA ALA A 57 -3.05 -6.90 24.88
C ALA A 57 -1.83 -6.92 23.93
N VAL A 58 -0.87 -7.83 24.12
CA VAL A 58 0.27 -7.98 23.21
C VAL A 58 -0.19 -8.33 21.80
N GLU A 59 -1.03 -9.36 21.64
CA GLU A 59 -1.51 -9.76 20.32
C GLU A 59 -2.46 -8.72 19.72
N ILE A 60 -3.26 -8.05 20.55
CA ILE A 60 -4.12 -6.94 20.10
C ILE A 60 -3.25 -5.78 19.58
N SER A 61 -2.17 -5.42 20.29
CA SER A 61 -1.28 -4.33 19.88
C SER A 61 -0.54 -4.65 18.58
N LYS A 62 -0.16 -5.92 18.36
CA LYS A 62 0.40 -6.39 17.09
C LYS A 62 -0.61 -6.27 15.95
N ALA A 63 -1.84 -6.72 16.16
CA ALA A 63 -2.90 -6.65 15.16
C ALA A 63 -3.25 -5.20 14.80
N ASP A 64 -3.30 -4.31 15.80
CA ASP A 64 -3.50 -2.88 15.60
C ASP A 64 -2.37 -2.27 14.77
N ALA A 65 -1.10 -2.58 15.09
CA ALA A 65 0.05 -2.11 14.32
C ALA A 65 -0.03 -2.52 12.83
N ARG A 66 -0.40 -3.77 12.54
CA ARG A 66 -0.62 -4.25 11.16
C ARG A 66 -1.77 -3.53 10.48
N LYS A 67 -2.87 -3.30 11.19
CA LYS A 67 -4.01 -2.54 10.67
C LYS A 67 -3.62 -1.10 10.31
N GLN A 68 -2.84 -0.42 11.15
CA GLN A 68 -2.33 0.92 10.86
C GLN A 68 -1.44 0.93 9.62
N MET A 69 -0.57 -0.08 9.46
CA MET A 69 0.27 -0.26 8.25
C MET A 69 -0.58 -0.37 6.97
N VAL A 70 -1.64 -1.18 6.99
CA VAL A 70 -2.56 -1.30 5.85
C VAL A 70 -3.23 0.04 5.53
N ILE A 71 -3.73 0.74 6.54
CA ILE A 71 -4.39 2.06 6.37
C ILE A 71 -3.41 3.06 5.75
N ARG A 72 -2.18 3.13 6.28
CA ARG A 72 -1.14 4.04 5.81
C ARG A 72 -0.79 3.77 4.35
N LEU A 73 -0.56 2.51 3.99
CA LEU A 73 -0.21 2.11 2.63
C LEU A 73 -1.34 2.39 1.63
N ASN A 74 -2.59 2.10 1.97
CA ASN A 74 -3.75 2.42 1.13
C ASN A 74 -3.87 3.94 0.91
N LYS A 75 -3.78 4.73 1.98
CA LYS A 75 -3.86 6.18 1.88
C LYS A 75 -2.72 6.76 1.03
N ALA A 76 -1.52 6.21 1.15
CA ALA A 76 -0.38 6.61 0.32
C ALA A 76 -0.61 6.31 -1.16
N LEU A 77 -1.18 5.15 -1.52
CA LEU A 77 -1.56 4.84 -2.91
C LEU A 77 -2.54 5.86 -3.46
N GLU A 78 -3.57 6.22 -2.68
CA GLU A 78 -4.56 7.24 -3.07
C GLU A 78 -3.94 8.62 -3.30
N ILE A 79 -3.10 9.08 -2.37
CA ILE A 79 -2.41 10.38 -2.46
C ILE A 79 -1.52 10.41 -3.70
N VAL A 80 -0.69 9.38 -3.89
CA VAL A 80 0.25 9.30 -5.03
C VAL A 80 -0.50 9.38 -6.36
N VAL A 81 -1.61 8.63 -6.49
CA VAL A 81 -2.46 8.66 -7.69
C VAL A 81 -3.07 10.05 -7.90
N TYR A 82 -3.63 10.65 -6.85
CA TYR A 82 -4.26 11.95 -6.94
C TYR A 82 -3.28 13.05 -7.34
N GLU A 83 -2.10 13.09 -6.74
CA GLU A 83 -1.11 14.15 -6.97
C GLU A 83 -0.39 14.02 -8.31
N ASN A 84 -0.16 12.79 -8.81
CA ASN A 84 0.76 12.57 -9.92
C ASN A 84 0.11 11.97 -11.18
N PHE A 85 -1.07 11.35 -11.06
CA PHE A 85 -1.61 10.50 -12.13
C PHE A 85 -3.11 10.73 -12.41
N ARG A 86 -3.76 11.74 -11.80
CA ARG A 86 -5.20 11.98 -11.95
C ARG A 86 -5.62 12.39 -13.38
N ASP A 87 -4.75 13.05 -14.13
CA ASP A 87 -5.09 13.71 -15.41
C ASP A 87 -4.82 12.81 -16.63
N LYS A 88 -4.80 11.47 -16.46
CA LYS A 88 -4.58 10.52 -17.56
C LYS A 88 -5.79 10.44 -18.48
N SER A 89 -5.59 10.83 -19.75
CA SER A 89 -6.63 10.86 -20.79
C SER A 89 -6.80 9.52 -21.50
N ASP A 90 -5.72 8.73 -21.66
CA ASP A 90 -5.79 7.42 -22.29
C ASP A 90 -6.62 6.44 -21.42
N PRO A 91 -7.67 5.79 -21.96
CA PRO A 91 -8.54 4.90 -21.19
C PRO A 91 -7.80 3.71 -20.56
N THR A 92 -6.76 3.21 -21.22
CA THR A 92 -5.97 2.06 -20.79
C THR A 92 -5.03 2.46 -19.65
N GLU A 93 -4.37 3.60 -19.77
CA GLU A 93 -3.57 4.20 -18.71
C GLU A 93 -4.43 4.52 -17.47
N ARG A 94 -5.61 5.13 -17.68
CA ARG A 94 -6.55 5.42 -16.58
C ARG A 94 -7.02 4.15 -15.88
N ALA A 95 -7.33 3.10 -16.63
CA ALA A 95 -7.71 1.81 -16.04
C ALA A 95 -6.58 1.20 -15.20
N LEU A 96 -5.32 1.33 -15.65
CA LEU A 96 -4.16 0.87 -14.88
C LEU A 96 -4.02 1.68 -13.58
N VAL A 97 -4.10 3.01 -13.65
CA VAL A 97 -3.99 3.91 -12.49
C VAL A 97 -5.09 3.64 -11.46
N GLU A 98 -6.34 3.51 -11.90
CA GLU A 98 -7.47 3.24 -10.99
C GLU A 98 -7.34 1.87 -10.31
N ARG A 99 -6.91 0.83 -11.03
CA ARG A 99 -6.64 -0.48 -10.43
C ARG A 99 -5.42 -0.45 -9.52
N PHE A 100 -4.40 0.36 -9.82
CA PHE A 100 -3.24 0.51 -8.95
C PHE A 100 -3.59 1.17 -7.61
N LYS A 101 -4.57 2.08 -7.59
CA LYS A 101 -5.11 2.71 -6.38
C LYS A 101 -5.74 1.71 -5.40
N GLN A 102 -6.28 0.59 -5.91
CA GLN A 102 -7.04 -0.38 -5.12
C GLN A 102 -6.25 -1.68 -4.93
N ASP A 103 -5.81 -1.95 -3.70
CA ASP A 103 -5.04 -3.16 -3.40
C ASP A 103 -5.77 -4.11 -2.45
N GLU A 104 -6.54 -5.03 -3.01
CA GLU A 104 -7.28 -6.05 -2.26
C GLU A 104 -6.36 -7.03 -1.53
N ASN A 105 -5.14 -7.25 -2.02
CA ASN A 105 -4.19 -8.19 -1.42
C ASN A 105 -3.27 -7.53 -0.38
N LEU A 106 -3.36 -6.21 -0.20
CA LEU A 106 -2.53 -5.47 0.73
C LEU A 106 -2.60 -6.00 2.18
N PRO A 107 -3.77 -6.35 2.74
CA PRO A 107 -3.83 -6.89 4.10
C PRO A 107 -3.05 -8.21 4.24
N VAL A 108 -3.17 -9.10 3.25
CA VAL A 108 -2.46 -10.39 3.24
C VAL A 108 -0.96 -10.18 3.05
N PHE A 109 -0.58 -9.24 2.18
CA PHE A 109 0.82 -8.85 2.03
C PHE A 109 1.39 -8.34 3.36
N VAL A 110 0.73 -7.40 4.02
CA VAL A 110 1.17 -6.86 5.32
C VAL A 110 1.30 -7.98 6.34
N GLU A 111 0.32 -8.88 6.46
CA GLU A 111 0.38 -10.02 7.40
C GLU A 111 1.64 -10.88 7.19
N SER A 112 2.02 -11.14 5.93
CA SER A 112 3.17 -11.99 5.58
C SER A 112 4.52 -11.27 5.51
N ALA A 113 4.52 -9.95 5.32
CA ALA A 113 5.73 -9.18 5.04
C ALA A 113 6.27 -8.43 6.26
N VAL A 114 5.46 -8.23 7.31
CA VAL A 114 5.90 -7.49 8.49
C VAL A 114 6.95 -8.25 9.30
N ILE A 115 7.91 -7.51 9.81
CA ILE A 115 8.80 -7.92 10.88
C ILE A 115 8.40 -7.20 12.17
N TYR A 116 8.48 -7.89 13.30
CA TYR A 116 8.27 -7.31 14.62
C TYR A 116 9.61 -6.84 15.17
N GLU A 117 9.83 -5.53 15.24
CA GLU A 117 11.07 -4.97 15.79
C GLU A 117 11.01 -4.79 17.31
N ASN A 118 9.87 -4.31 17.83
CA ASN A 118 9.70 -4.04 19.25
C ASN A 118 8.32 -4.49 19.74
N ILE A 119 8.32 -5.17 20.88
CA ILE A 119 7.12 -5.54 21.63
C ILE A 119 7.44 -5.26 23.10
N GLU A 120 6.63 -4.43 23.75
CA GLU A 120 6.84 -4.04 25.14
C GLU A 120 5.52 -4.04 25.89
N TYR A 121 5.47 -4.75 27.01
CA TYR A 121 4.34 -4.71 27.93
C TYR A 121 4.72 -3.94 29.20
N LYS A 122 4.00 -2.86 29.48
CA LYS A 122 4.19 -2.04 30.69
C LYS A 122 3.20 -2.46 31.76
N GLU A 123 3.62 -3.36 32.64
CA GLU A 123 2.76 -3.92 33.70
C GLU A 123 2.06 -2.84 34.54
N LYS A 124 2.81 -1.81 34.98
CA LYS A 124 2.27 -0.69 35.78
C LYS A 124 1.12 0.07 35.09
N GLN A 125 1.09 0.04 33.76
CA GLN A 125 0.08 0.72 32.94
C GLN A 125 -0.90 -0.27 32.32
N SER A 126 -0.70 -1.57 32.51
CA SER A 126 -1.45 -2.66 31.85
C SER A 126 -1.62 -2.36 30.36
N THR A 127 -0.52 -2.00 29.69
CA THR A 127 -0.53 -1.56 28.29
C THR A 127 0.58 -2.25 27.52
N ALA A 128 0.22 -2.88 26.40
CA ALA A 128 1.15 -3.42 25.42
C ALA A 128 1.35 -2.45 24.26
N TYR A 129 2.57 -2.39 23.77
CA TYR A 129 2.99 -1.65 22.58
C TYR A 129 3.67 -2.61 21.64
N ALA A 130 3.34 -2.55 20.36
CA ALA A 130 4.01 -3.32 19.32
C ALA A 130 4.36 -2.44 18.13
N ARG A 131 5.44 -2.79 17.46
CA ARG A 131 5.90 -2.20 16.21
C ARG A 131 5.99 -3.28 15.14
N VAL A 132 5.43 -2.96 13.99
CA VAL A 132 5.63 -3.72 12.77
C VAL A 132 6.33 -2.86 11.74
N CYS A 133 7.26 -3.47 11.00
CA CYS A 133 8.00 -2.79 9.96
C CYS A 133 7.98 -3.61 8.67
N ILE A 134 8.03 -2.93 7.52
CA ILE A 134 8.18 -3.57 6.21
C ILE A 134 9.46 -3.01 5.56
N PRO A 135 10.42 -3.86 5.19
CA PRO A 135 11.61 -3.44 4.45
C PRO A 135 11.26 -2.81 3.11
N LYS A 136 12.01 -1.79 2.71
CA LYS A 136 11.83 -1.11 1.42
C LYS A 136 11.81 -2.08 0.24
N GLU A 137 12.74 -3.02 0.23
CA GLU A 137 12.90 -4.00 -0.85
C GLU A 137 11.70 -4.95 -0.94
N ARG A 138 11.12 -5.31 0.21
CA ARG A 138 9.90 -6.15 0.28
C ARG A 138 8.71 -5.42 -0.32
N LEU A 139 8.50 -4.16 0.05
CA LEU A 139 7.40 -3.35 -0.47
C LEU A 139 7.58 -3.07 -1.98
N GLN A 140 8.80 -2.74 -2.40
CA GLN A 140 9.11 -2.48 -3.80
C GLN A 140 8.83 -3.72 -4.65
N SER A 141 9.38 -4.88 -4.26
CA SER A 141 9.18 -6.13 -5.02
C SER A 141 7.71 -6.49 -5.15
N TYR A 142 6.94 -6.32 -4.07
CA TYR A 142 5.50 -6.55 -4.08
C TYR A 142 4.76 -5.62 -5.07
N GLN A 143 5.08 -4.33 -5.07
CA GLN A 143 4.43 -3.38 -5.97
C GLN A 143 4.84 -3.58 -7.44
N GLU A 144 6.10 -3.97 -7.70
CA GLU A 144 6.58 -4.34 -9.04
C GLU A 144 5.82 -5.56 -9.60
N GLU A 145 5.67 -6.61 -8.79
CA GLU A 145 4.89 -7.79 -9.17
C GLU A 145 3.43 -7.44 -9.42
N ARG A 146 2.83 -6.68 -8.48
CA ARG A 146 1.43 -6.26 -8.54
C ARG A 146 1.14 -5.43 -9.79
N VAL A 147 1.92 -4.37 -10.05
CA VAL A 147 1.71 -3.53 -11.24
C VAL A 147 1.92 -4.33 -12.52
N GLY A 148 2.86 -5.30 -12.52
CA GLY A 148 3.06 -6.22 -13.63
C GLY A 148 1.82 -7.05 -13.96
N LYS A 149 1.13 -7.57 -12.94
CA LYS A 149 -0.16 -8.29 -13.09
C LYS A 149 -1.27 -7.36 -13.59
N LEU A 150 -1.39 -6.17 -13.01
CA LEU A 150 -2.40 -5.19 -13.42
C LEU A 150 -2.23 -4.76 -14.89
N LYS A 151 -0.99 -4.47 -15.30
CA LYS A 151 -0.64 -4.13 -16.69
C LYS A 151 -1.08 -5.24 -17.64
N LYS A 152 -0.74 -6.50 -17.35
CA LYS A 152 -1.15 -7.65 -18.17
C LYS A 152 -2.67 -7.74 -18.29
N ALA A 153 -3.39 -7.59 -17.17
CA ALA A 153 -4.85 -7.67 -17.16
C ALA A 153 -5.51 -6.56 -17.99
N VAL A 154 -5.03 -5.32 -17.88
CA VAL A 154 -5.58 -4.19 -18.65
C VAL A 154 -5.30 -4.35 -20.15
N THR A 155 -4.10 -4.80 -20.54
CA THR A 155 -3.76 -5.04 -21.94
C THR A 155 -4.60 -6.16 -22.56
N LEU A 156 -4.85 -7.25 -21.82
CA LEU A 156 -5.73 -8.34 -22.29
C LEU A 156 -7.17 -7.85 -22.51
N HIS A 157 -7.73 -7.12 -21.53
CA HIS A 157 -9.07 -6.55 -21.69
C HIS A 157 -9.19 -5.58 -22.87
N HIS A 158 -8.16 -4.76 -23.14
CA HIS A 158 -8.16 -3.87 -24.30
C HIS A 158 -8.18 -4.68 -25.60
N ARG A 159 -7.37 -5.73 -25.69
CA ARG A 159 -7.30 -6.61 -26.85
C ARG A 159 -8.64 -7.30 -27.12
N ASP A 160 -9.27 -7.85 -26.09
CA ASP A 160 -10.53 -8.58 -26.23
C ASP A 160 -11.65 -7.63 -26.72
N ARG A 161 -11.73 -6.40 -26.18
CA ARG A 161 -12.66 -5.38 -26.69
C ARG A 161 -12.39 -4.97 -28.14
N ALA A 162 -11.14 -4.93 -28.55
CA ALA A 162 -10.79 -4.58 -29.94
C ALA A 162 -11.25 -5.67 -30.91
N PHE A 163 -11.17 -6.95 -30.53
CA PHE A 163 -11.72 -8.05 -31.32
C PHE A 163 -13.25 -8.01 -31.36
N ASP A 164 -13.92 -7.81 -30.22
CA ASP A 164 -15.39 -7.70 -30.18
C ASP A 164 -15.92 -6.55 -31.07
N ALA A 165 -15.21 -5.42 -31.10
CA ALA A 165 -15.54 -4.28 -31.96
C ALA A 165 -15.39 -4.62 -33.45
N LEU A 166 -14.30 -5.29 -33.83
CA LEU A 166 -14.07 -5.76 -35.20
C LEU A 166 -15.14 -6.77 -35.64
N ASP A 167 -15.47 -7.75 -34.80
CA ASP A 167 -16.51 -8.75 -35.09
C ASP A 167 -17.89 -8.10 -35.25
N SER A 168 -18.18 -7.08 -34.44
CA SER A 168 -19.43 -6.31 -34.54
C SER A 168 -19.49 -5.48 -35.84
N GLU A 169 -18.38 -4.87 -36.25
CA GLU A 169 -18.28 -4.14 -37.53
C GLU A 169 -18.42 -5.07 -38.73
N ILE A 170 -17.78 -6.24 -38.71
CA ILE A 170 -17.88 -7.27 -39.75
C ILE A 170 -19.33 -7.79 -39.86
N SER A 171 -20.00 -7.98 -38.72
CA SER A 171 -21.39 -8.47 -38.67
C SER A 171 -22.42 -7.40 -39.05
N ALA A 172 -22.06 -6.11 -38.97
CA ALA A 172 -22.93 -4.98 -39.26
C ALA A 172 -22.87 -4.50 -40.73
N GLN A 173 -21.96 -5.04 -41.56
CA GLN A 173 -21.94 -4.73 -42.99
C GLN A 173 -23.12 -5.44 -43.72
N PRO A 174 -24.00 -4.70 -44.42
CA PRO A 174 -25.06 -5.32 -45.21
C PRO A 174 -24.45 -6.07 -46.42
N LYS A 175 -25.02 -7.25 -46.72
CA LYS A 175 -24.70 -8.02 -47.94
C LYS A 175 -25.02 -7.26 -49.21
#